data_AF-A0A950RQX9-F1
#
_entry.id   AF-A0A950RQX9-F1
#
_cell.length_a   1.000
_cell.length_b   1.000
_cell.length_c   1.000
_cell.angle_alpha   90.00
_cell.angle_beta   90.00
_cell.angle_gamma   90.00
#
_symmetry.space_group_name_H-M   'P 1'
#
loop_
_entity.id
_entity.type
_entity.pdbx_description
1 polymer ?
#
loop_
_entity_poly.entity_id
_entity_poly.type
_entity_poly.pdbx_seq_one_letter_code
_entity_poly.pdbx_strand_id
1 'polypeptide(L)'
;MAFQWLQSFHHATEKPEDYAAKTLAAYRLGMKAGGSIRGVRIAVAENCCAAARELPADAVYHPDEAPTLPLAGCPLGRKCQCVYRPVMDYEGEQE
;
A
#
# COMPACT_ATOMS: atom_id res chain seq x y z
N MET A 1 -2.24 18.84 10.77
CA MET A 1 -0.96 18.15 10.50
C MET A 1 -1.09 16.61 10.61
N ALA A 2 -2.11 15.99 10.00
CA ALA A 2 -2.28 14.52 10.03
C ALA A 2 -1.48 13.79 8.93
N PHE A 3 -1.07 14.52 7.89
CA PHE A 3 -0.33 13.97 6.73
C PHE A 3 1.13 13.62 7.04
N GLN A 4 1.80 14.37 7.93
CA GLN A 4 3.20 14.10 8.30
C GLN A 4 3.35 12.80 9.11
N TRP A 5 2.37 12.46 9.96
CA TRP A 5 2.37 11.21 10.72
C TRP A 5 2.19 9.97 9.81
N LEU A 6 1.41 10.11 8.73
CA LEU A 6 1.27 9.10 7.65
C LEU A 6 2.52 8.94 6.77
N GLN A 7 3.46 9.87 6.85
CA GLN A 7 4.71 9.83 6.07
C GLN A 7 5.86 9.21 6.88
N SER A 8 5.83 9.34 8.20
CA SER A 8 6.88 8.81 9.10
C SER A 8 6.72 7.34 9.49
N PHE A 9 5.58 6.70 9.22
CA PHE A 9 5.38 5.29 9.54
C PHE A 9 5.76 4.37 8.37
N HIS A 10 6.60 3.38 8.69
CA HIS A 10 6.85 2.10 7.97
C HIS A 10 8.16 1.90 7.19
N HIS A 11 9.10 2.85 7.17
CA HIS A 11 10.42 2.54 6.61
C HIS A 11 11.37 1.83 7.61
N ALA A 12 11.19 1.98 8.93
CA ALA A 12 12.15 1.43 9.91
C ALA A 12 11.59 0.39 10.89
N THR A 13 10.27 0.11 10.86
CA THR A 13 9.63 -0.79 11.83
C THR A 13 9.26 -2.11 11.18
N GLU A 14 9.50 -3.22 11.87
CA GLU A 14 9.05 -4.54 11.46
C GLU A 14 7.52 -4.53 11.29
N LYS A 15 7.06 -5.02 10.14
CA LYS A 15 5.63 -5.12 9.89
C LYS A 15 5.03 -6.26 10.72
N PRO A 16 3.82 -6.03 11.29
CA PRO A 16 3.04 -7.11 11.86
C PRO A 16 2.69 -8.13 10.77
N GLU A 17 2.52 -9.39 11.17
CA GLU A 17 2.17 -10.50 10.26
C GLU A 17 0.87 -10.22 9.50
N ASP A 18 -0.09 -9.58 10.16
CA ASP A 18 -1.39 -9.21 9.59
C ASP A 18 -1.39 -7.84 8.91
N TYR A 19 -0.23 -7.26 8.57
CA TYR A 19 -0.15 -5.93 7.96
C TYR A 19 -1.05 -5.82 6.72
N ALA A 20 -0.87 -6.74 5.76
CA ALA A 20 -1.66 -6.73 4.53
C ALA A 20 -3.15 -6.88 4.81
N ALA A 21 -3.54 -7.87 5.63
CA ALA A 21 -4.93 -8.10 5.95
C ALA A 21 -5.59 -6.88 6.61
N LYS A 22 -4.93 -6.26 7.60
CA LYS A 22 -5.47 -5.09 8.32
C LYS A 22 -5.58 -3.87 7.41
N THR A 23 -4.54 -3.58 6.64
CA THR A 23 -4.51 -2.40 5.76
C THR A 23 -5.51 -2.54 4.61
N LEU A 24 -5.56 -3.69 3.94
CA LEU A 24 -6.52 -3.93 2.86
C LEU A 24 -7.96 -3.96 3.38
N ALA A 25 -8.22 -4.53 4.56
CA ALA A 25 -9.54 -4.48 5.19
C ALA A 25 -9.98 -3.05 5.51
N ALA A 26 -9.08 -2.19 5.99
CA ALA A 26 -9.37 -0.78 6.23
C ALA A 26 -9.75 -0.05 4.94
N TYR A 27 -9.03 -0.26 3.84
CA TYR A 27 -9.36 0.34 2.55
C TYR A 27 -10.65 -0.22 1.96
N ARG A 28 -10.87 -1.54 2.04
CA ARG A 28 -12.13 -2.18 1.65
C ARG A 28 -13.32 -1.56 2.39
N LEU A 29 -13.17 -1.30 3.69
CA LEU A 29 -14.21 -0.63 4.48
C LEU A 29 -14.43 0.81 4.00
N GLY A 30 -13.36 1.57 3.75
CA GLY A 30 -13.43 2.93 3.21
C GLY A 30 -14.12 3.00 1.85
N MET A 31 -13.86 2.04 0.96
CA MET A 31 -14.57 1.90 -0.33
C MET A 31 -16.05 1.58 -0.13
N LYS A 32 -16.37 0.59 0.71
CA LYS A 32 -17.77 0.18 0.97
C LYS A 32 -18.60 1.26 1.66
N ALA A 33 -17.98 2.12 2.46
CA ALA A 33 -18.64 3.22 3.16
C ALA A 33 -19.02 4.40 2.24
N GLY A 34 -18.83 4.28 0.92
CA GLY A 34 -19.05 5.37 -0.04
C GLY A 34 -17.94 6.41 -0.02
N GLY A 35 -16.75 6.05 0.50
CA GLY A 35 -15.58 6.91 0.47
C GLY A 35 -15.00 7.03 -0.94
N SER A 36 -14.27 8.12 -1.20
CA SER A 36 -13.67 8.41 -2.52
C SER A 36 -12.46 7.53 -2.87
N ILE A 37 -12.29 6.38 -2.22
CA ILE A 37 -11.18 5.45 -2.51
C ILE A 37 -11.58 4.65 -3.76
N ARG A 38 -10.83 4.81 -4.85
CA ARG A 38 -10.98 4.04 -6.09
C ARG A 38 -10.27 2.69 -6.01
N GLY A 39 -9.18 2.63 -5.26
CA GLY A 39 -8.41 1.41 -5.06
C GLY A 39 -7.18 1.64 -4.20
N VAL A 40 -6.23 0.72 -4.30
CA VAL A 40 -4.99 0.72 -3.54
C VAL A 40 -3.81 0.48 -4.47
N ARG A 41 -2.78 1.31 -4.34
CA ARG A 41 -1.49 1.11 -5.00
C ARG A 41 -0.43 0.70 -4.00
N ILE A 42 0.63 0.06 -4.49
CA ILE A 42 1.78 -0.31 -3.68
C ILE A 42 2.86 0.74 -3.89
N ALA A 43 3.13 1.53 -2.85
CA ALA A 43 4.29 2.40 -2.80
C ALA A 43 5.51 1.58 -2.40
N VAL A 44 6.40 1.36 -3.36
CA VAL A 44 7.67 0.66 -3.13
C VAL A 44 8.66 1.58 -2.44
N ALA A 45 9.45 1.04 -1.51
CA ALA A 45 10.55 1.78 -0.89
C ALA A 45 11.81 1.74 -1.78
N GLU A 46 12.78 2.62 -1.52
CA GLU A 46 14.07 2.62 -2.24
C GLU A 46 14.80 1.27 -2.13
N ASN A 47 14.74 0.62 -0.97
CA ASN A 47 15.29 -0.72 -0.72
C ASN A 47 14.24 -1.84 -0.91
N CYS A 48 13.34 -1.72 -1.89
CA CYS A 48 12.35 -2.76 -2.16
C CYS A 48 12.98 -4.05 -2.74
N CYS A 49 12.22 -5.16 -2.67
CA CYS A 49 12.62 -6.41 -3.29
C CYS A 49 12.46 -6.37 -4.83
N ALA A 50 13.14 -7.26 -5.55
CA ALA A 50 13.04 -7.34 -7.01
C ALA A 50 11.58 -7.46 -7.50
N ALA A 51 10.79 -8.33 -6.87
CA ALA A 51 9.37 -8.50 -7.19
C ALA A 51 8.55 -7.22 -7.01
N ALA A 52 8.86 -6.41 -5.99
CA ALA A 52 8.19 -5.12 -5.79
C ALA A 52 8.67 -4.09 -6.81
N ARG A 53 9.95 -4.12 -7.19
CA ARG A 53 10.53 -3.22 -8.20
C ARG A 53 9.95 -3.42 -9.60
N GLU A 54 9.52 -4.64 -9.90
CA GLU A 54 8.83 -4.96 -11.15
C GLU A 54 7.35 -4.53 -11.16
N LEU A 55 6.78 -4.16 -10.01
CA LEU A 55 5.41 -3.67 -9.97
C LEU A 55 5.32 -2.27 -10.58
N PRO A 56 4.26 -1.98 -11.37
CA PRO A 56 4.01 -0.63 -11.85
C PRO A 56 3.66 0.28 -10.67
N ALA A 57 4.33 1.44 -10.56
CA ALA A 57 4.09 2.40 -9.48
C ALA A 57 2.72 3.09 -9.55
N ASP A 58 2.13 3.07 -10.75
CA ASP A 58 0.81 3.58 -11.11
C ASP A 58 -0.27 2.49 -11.14
N ALA A 59 0.09 1.22 -10.88
CA ALA A 59 -0.90 0.15 -10.83
C ALA A 59 -1.82 0.33 -9.62
N VAL A 60 -3.12 0.47 -9.93
CA VAL A 60 -4.19 0.52 -8.94
C VAL A 60 -4.82 -0.86 -8.86
N TYR A 61 -4.75 -1.47 -7.69
CA TYR A 61 -5.35 -2.76 -7.39
C TYR A 61 -6.62 -2.56 -6.56
N HIS A 62 -7.58 -3.46 -6.71
CA HIS A 62 -8.66 -3.56 -5.74
C HIS A 62 -8.11 -4.17 -4.43
N PRO A 63 -8.57 -3.77 -3.22
CA PRO A 63 -8.08 -4.35 -1.96
C PRO A 63 -8.21 -5.87 -1.84
N ASP A 64 -9.05 -6.48 -2.67
CA ASP A 64 -9.30 -7.94 -2.70
C ASP A 64 -8.36 -8.67 -3.65
N GLU A 65 -7.79 -7.96 -4.62
CA GLU A 65 -6.89 -8.47 -5.66
C GLU A 65 -5.45 -7.98 -5.47
N ALA A 66 -5.25 -7.01 -4.58
CA ALA A 66 -3.94 -6.45 -4.28
C ALA A 66 -3.02 -7.54 -3.70
N PRO A 67 -1.76 -7.63 -4.18
CA PRO A 67 -0.86 -8.65 -3.70
C PRO A 67 -0.49 -8.37 -2.24
N THR A 68 -0.39 -9.42 -1.44
CA THR A 68 -0.12 -9.33 -0.01
C THR A 68 1.34 -8.96 0.24
N LEU A 69 1.58 -7.87 0.95
CA LEU A 69 2.90 -7.42 1.38
C LEU A 69 3.24 -8.04 2.75
N PRO A 70 4.43 -8.63 2.92
CA PRO A 70 5.51 -8.77 1.94
C PRO A 70 5.18 -9.75 0.80
N LEU A 71 5.58 -9.41 -0.43
CA LEU A 71 5.37 -10.27 -1.60
C LEU A 71 6.02 -11.64 -1.38
N ALA A 72 5.44 -12.68 -1.99
CA ALA A 72 6.02 -14.02 -1.99
C ALA A 72 7.47 -13.95 -2.52
N GLY A 73 8.44 -14.40 -1.72
CA GLY A 73 9.86 -14.34 -2.07
C GLY A 73 10.57 -13.03 -1.73
N CYS A 74 9.96 -12.13 -0.96
CA CYS A 74 10.64 -10.92 -0.49
C CYS A 74 11.80 -11.29 0.46
N PRO A 75 13.08 -11.00 0.13
CA PRO A 75 14.23 -11.33 0.98
C PRO A 75 14.21 -10.57 2.31
N LEU A 76 13.48 -9.45 2.38
CA LEU A 76 13.32 -8.67 3.61
C LEU A 76 12.24 -9.23 4.54
N GLY A 77 11.34 -10.09 4.05
CA GLY A 77 10.21 -10.62 4.82
C GLY A 77 9.46 -9.51 5.55
N ARG A 78 9.37 -9.62 6.89
CA ARG A 78 8.69 -8.64 7.77
C ARG A 78 9.40 -7.28 7.85
N LYS A 79 10.66 -7.17 7.41
CA LYS A 79 11.39 -5.91 7.27
C LYS A 79 11.10 -5.20 5.94
N CYS A 80 10.15 -5.70 5.15
CA CYS A 80 9.72 -5.06 3.91
C CYS A 80 9.17 -3.66 4.17
N GLN A 81 9.79 -2.66 3.54
CA GLN A 81 9.44 -1.24 3.68
C GLN A 81 8.37 -0.76 2.69
N CYS A 82 7.89 -1.60 1.76
CA CYS A 82 6.83 -1.21 0.81
C CYS A 82 5.53 -0.95 1.57
N VAL A 83 4.65 -0.07 1.12
CA VAL A 83 3.37 0.21 1.81
C VAL A 83 2.21 0.30 0.85
N TYR A 84 0.99 0.06 1.35
CA TYR A 84 -0.22 0.31 0.57
C TYR A 84 -0.67 1.76 0.73
N ARG A 85 -0.89 2.44 -0.39
CA ARG A 85 -1.46 3.80 -0.44
C ARG A 85 -2.85 3.74 -1.08
N PRO A 86 -3.88 4.34 -0.47
CA PRO A 86 -5.18 4.46 -1.12
C PRO A 86 -5.04 5.41 -2.31
N VAL A 87 -5.71 5.06 -3.40
CA VAL A 87 -5.87 5.93 -4.59
C VAL A 87 -7.26 6.50 -4.52
N MET A 88 -7.35 7.83 -4.54
CA MET A 88 -8.63 8.54 -4.44
C MET A 88 -9.13 8.88 -5.84
N ASP A 89 -10.44 8.92 -6.04
CA ASP A 89 -11.07 9.17 -7.36
C ASP A 89 -10.78 10.58 -7.90
N TYR A 90 -10.44 11.53 -7.01
CA TYR A 90 -10.08 12.91 -7.37
C TYR A 90 -8.62 13.10 -7.82
N GLU A 91 -7.78 12.06 -7.88
CA GLU A 91 -6.41 12.16 -8.45
C GLU A 91 -6.41 12.19 -10.01
N GLY A 92 -7.55 12.48 -10.64
CA GLY A 92 -7.73 12.57 -12.09
C GLY A 92 -7.67 13.97 -12.71
N GLU A 93 -7.50 15.04 -11.93
CA GLU A 93 -7.40 16.42 -12.45
C GLU A 93 -6.18 17.11 -11.87
N GLN A 94 -5.01 16.84 -12.46
CA GLN A 94 -3.96 17.85 -12.55
C GLN A 94 -3.68 18.07 -14.04
N GLU A 95 -4.46 18.97 -14.60
CA GLU A 95 -4.26 19.62 -15.91
C GLU A 95 -3.06 20.58 -15.86
#